data_AF-A0A845UHL9-F1
#
_entry.id   AF-A0A845UHL9-F1
#
_cell.length_a   1.000
_cell.length_b   1.000
_cell.length_c   1.000
_cell.angle_alpha   90.00
_cell.angle_beta   90.00
_cell.angle_gamma   90.00
#
_symmetry.space_group_name_H-M   'P 1'
#
loop_
_entity.id
_entity.type
_entity.pdbx_description
1 polymer ?
#
loop_
_entity_poly.entity_id
_entity_poly.type
_entity_poly.pdbx_seq_one_letter_code
_entity_poly.pdbx_strand_id
1 'polypeptide(L)' 'MSTRKLTYEIACDIQSGKMTREDAVAGFGHIIDSETLDEVLASLDCVRHEEDADGEDIIVIRDDSWERTWSEEDPA' A
#
# COMPACT_ATOMS: atom_id res chain seq x y z
N MET A 1 12.34 1.70 -14.54
CA MET A 1 11.21 1.27 -13.69
C MET A 1 10.47 2.51 -13.23
N SER A 2 9.14 2.50 -13.24
CA SER A 2 8.34 3.62 -12.73
C SER A 2 8.42 3.65 -11.20
N THR A 3 8.66 4.83 -10.62
CA THR A 3 8.72 5.06 -9.16
C THR A 3 7.49 4.51 -8.44
N ARG A 4 6.30 4.62 -9.04
CA ARG A 4 5.04 4.05 -8.51
C ARG A 4 5.07 2.53 -8.31
N LYS A 5 5.74 1.77 -9.19
CA LYS A 5 5.86 0.31 -9.03
C LYS A 5 6.73 -0.03 -7.82
N LEU A 6 7.84 0.69 -7.66
CA LEU A 6 8.73 0.53 -6.50
C LEU A 6 8.01 0.90 -5.19
N THR A 7 7.26 2.01 -5.16
CA THR A 7 6.45 2.40 -3.99
C THR A 7 5.45 1.31 -3.60
N TYR A 8 4.80 0.68 -4.59
CA TYR A 8 3.87 -0.41 -4.35
C TYR A 8 4.54 -1.67 -3.79
N GLU A 9 5.68 -2.07 -4.35
CA GLU A 9 6.45 -3.22 -3.84
C GLU A 9 6.90 -3.00 -2.39
N ILE A 10 7.40 -1.80 -2.08
CA ILE A 10 7.77 -1.40 -0.72
C ILE A 10 6.56 -1.44 0.21
N ALA A 11 5.42 -0.92 -0.22
CA ALA A 11 4.20 -0.94 0.59
C ALA A 11 3.72 -2.38 0.88
N CYS A 12 3.83 -3.30 -0.09
CA CYS A 12 3.56 -4.73 0.13
C CYS A 12 4.55 -5.39 1.10
N ASP A 13 5.83 -5.03 1.05
CA ASP A 13 6.83 -5.55 1.98
C ASP A 13 6.63 -5.03 3.41
N ILE A 14 6.15 -3.79 3.56
CA ILE A 14 5.70 -3.22 4.84
C ILE A 14 4.49 -3.98 5.37
N GLN A 15 3.46 -4.19 4.55
CA GLN A 15 2.25 -4.92 4.94
C GLN A 15 2.57 -6.39 5.31
N SER A 16 3.54 -7.00 4.63
CA SER A 16 4.03 -8.36 4.92
C SER A 16 4.94 -8.42 6.17
N GLY A 17 5.24 -7.28 6.80
CA GLY A 17 6.11 -7.20 7.97
C GLY A 17 7.59 -7.47 7.69
N LYS A 18 8.04 -7.46 6.43
CA LYS A 18 9.44 -7.69 6.07
C LYS A 18 10.32 -6.47 6.30
N MET A 19 9.72 -5.28 6.27
CA MET A 19 10.38 -4.02 6.54
C MET A 19 9.44 -3.06 7.24
N THR A 20 9.96 -2.07 7.96
CA THR A 20 9.14 -1.01 8.55
C THR A 20 9.00 0.17 7.60
N ARG A 21 7.96 0.98 7.81
CA ARG A 21 7.79 2.26 7.09
C ARG A 21 8.99 3.18 7.29
N GLU A 22 9.55 3.19 8.49
CA GLU A 22 10.71 4.02 8.84
C GLU A 22 11.96 3.60 8.06
N ASP A 23 12.21 2.28 7.95
CA ASP A 23 13.31 1.74 7.14
C ASP A 23 13.12 2.05 5.65
N ALA A 24 11.89 1.97 5.16
CA ALA A 24 11.55 2.30 3.77
C ALA A 24 11.82 3.76 3.45
N VAL A 25 11.42 4.68 4.32
CA VAL A 25 11.65 6.13 4.11
C VAL A 25 13.13 6.46 4.27
N ALA A 26 13.84 5.83 5.21
CA ALA A 26 15.28 6.05 5.39
C ALA A 26 16.10 5.56 4.18
N GLY A 27 15.75 4.39 3.62
CA GLY A 27 16.46 3.79 2.49
C GLY A 27 16.05 4.36 1.13
N PHE A 28 14.75 4.59 0.94
CA PHE A 28 14.16 4.92 -0.36
C PHE A 28 13.51 6.30 -0.42
N GLY A 29 13.46 7.09 0.65
CA GLY A 29 12.81 8.41 0.66
C GLY A 29 13.39 9.45 -0.30
N HIS A 30 14.54 9.17 -0.93
CA HIS A 30 15.10 9.97 -2.02
C HIS A 30 14.55 9.59 -3.41
N ILE A 31 13.84 8.46 -3.49
CA ILE A 31 13.25 7.86 -4.71
C ILE A 31 11.73 7.83 -4.61
N ILE A 32 11.20 7.48 -3.44
CA ILE A 32 9.77 7.42 -3.15
C ILE A 32 9.37 8.60 -2.30
N ASP A 33 8.22 9.17 -2.64
CA ASP A 33 7.60 10.21 -1.85
C ASP A 33 6.82 9.59 -0.68
N SER A 34 6.98 10.14 0.53
CA SER A 34 6.36 9.60 1.74
C SER A 34 4.83 9.72 1.73
N GLU A 35 4.29 10.77 1.12
CA GLU A 35 2.84 10.96 0.98
C GLU A 35 2.27 9.89 0.05
N THR A 36 2.93 9.65 -1.09
CA THR A 36 2.54 8.57 -2.02
C THR A 36 2.65 7.19 -1.37
N LEU A 37 3.68 6.95 -0.54
CA LEU A 37 3.80 5.69 0.21
C LEU A 37 2.64 5.49 1.19
N ASP A 38 2.23 6.55 1.89
CA ASP A 38 1.09 6.50 2.81
C ASP A 38 -0.24 6.27 2.09
N GLU A 39 -0.46 6.93 0.93
CA GLU A 39 -1.63 6.67 0.09
C GLU A 39 -1.70 5.21 -0.36
N VAL A 40 -0.57 4.64 -0.79
CA VAL A 40 -0.52 3.25 -1.22
C VAL A 40 -0.71 2.30 -0.04
N LEU A 41 -0.09 2.57 1.11
CA LEU A 41 -0.31 1.79 2.32
C LEU A 41 -1.78 1.84 2.76
N ALA A 42 -2.42 3.00 2.73
CA ALA A 42 -3.85 3.15 3.00
C ALA A 42 -4.70 2.36 2.00
N SER A 43 -4.33 2.39 0.71
CA SER A 43 -4.99 1.61 -0.34
C SER A 43 -4.76 0.09 -0.21
N LEU A 44 -3.74 -0.36 0.52
CA LEU A 44 -3.49 -1.77 0.81
C LEU A 44 -4.16 -2.22 2.12
N ASP A 45 -4.29 -1.30 3.07
CA ASP A 45 -4.99 -1.45 4.35
C ASP A 45 -6.52 -1.33 4.19
N CYS A 46 -7.01 -1.03 2.97
CA CYS A 46 -8.43 -0.92 2.65
C CYS A 46 -9.22 -2.21 2.86
N VAL A 47 -8.55 -3.36 3.06
CA VAL A 47 -9.16 -4.59 3.55
C VAL A 47 -8.54 -4.89 4.91
N ARG A 48 -9.10 -4.30 5.95
CA ARG A 48 -8.73 -4.62 7.33
C ARG A 48 -9.79 -5.50 7.95
N HIS A 49 -9.37 -6.63 8.49
CA HIS A 49 -10.16 -7.39 9.43
C HIS A 49 -10.01 -6.68 10.78
N GLU A 50 -11.10 -6.09 11.27
CA GLU A 50 -11.19 -5.52 12.60
C GLU A 50 -12.14 -6.40 13.43
N GLU A 51 -11.96 -6.44 14.75
CA GLU A 51 -12.97 -6.99 15.64
C GLU A 51 -13.90 -5.83 16.06
N ASP A 52 -15.21 -6.02 15.92
CA ASP A 52 -16.18 -5.05 16.41
C ASP A 52 -16.27 -5.04 17.94
N ALA A 53 -17.12 -4.17 18.50
CA ALA A 53 -17.29 -4.04 19.95
C ALA A 53 -17.81 -5.32 20.63
N ASP A 54 -18.35 -6.25 19.85
CA ASP A 54 -18.91 -7.52 20.30
C ASP A 54 -17.94 -8.71 20.04
N GLY A 55 -16.75 -8.44 19.47
CA GLY A 55 -15.72 -9.44 19.19
C GLY A 55 -15.98 -10.24 17.91
N GLU A 56 -16.82 -9.75 17.01
CA GLU A 56 -17.02 -10.34 15.69
C GLU A 56 -16.01 -9.77 14.68
N ASP A 57 -15.39 -10.66 13.89
CA ASP A 57 -14.53 -10.27 12.77
C ASP A 57 -15.35 -9.52 11.72
N ILE A 58 -15.14 -8.22 11.62
CA ILE A 58 -15.70 -7.34 10.58
C ILE A 58 -14.65 -7.01 9.53
N ILE A 59 -15.05 -7.04 8.26
CA ILE A 59 -14.22 -6.59 7.14
C ILE A 59 -14.54 -5.12 6.89
N VAL A 60 -13.65 -4.23 7.30
CA VAL A 60 -13.79 -2.79 7.03
C VAL A 60 -13.18 -2.52 5.67
N ILE A 61 -14.07 -2.35 4.68
CA ILE A 61 -13.69 -1.91 3.33
C ILE A 61 -13.76 -0.38 3.30
N ARG A 62 -12.61 0.29 3.43
CA ARG A 62 -12.53 1.72 3.09
C ARG A 62 -12.42 1.85 1.58
N ASP A 63 -13.50 2.31 0.96
CA ASP A 63 -13.54 2.67 -0.46
C ASP A 63 -12.75 3.98 -0.67
N ASP A 64 -11.44 3.93 -0.52
CA ASP A 64 -10.55 4.90 -1.13
C ASP A 64 -10.25 4.38 -2.53
N SER A 65 -10.97 4.93 -3.52
CA SER A 65 -10.86 4.65 -4.95
C SER A 65 -9.45 4.94 -5.49
N TRP A 66 -8.43 4.18 -5.08
CA TRP A 66 -7.18 4.06 -5.80
C TRP A 66 -7.38 3.04 -6.91
N GLU A 67 -8.01 3.48 -8.00
CA GLU A 67 -8.13 2.66 -9.20
C GLU A 67 -6.72 2.40 -9.76
N ARG A 68 -6.31 1.13 -9.76
CA ARG A 68 -5.11 0.66 -10.48
C ARG A 68 -5.30 0.94 -11.98
N THR A 69 -4.81 2.10 -12.43
CA THR A 69 -4.88 2.52 -13.84
C THR A 69 -3.71 2.03 -14.68
N TRP A 70 -2.86 1.15 -14.16
CA TRP A 70 -1.82 0.51 -14.98
C TRP A 70 -2.42 -0.68 -15.70
N SER A 71 -2.93 -0.44 -16.90
CA SER A 71 -3.20 -1.48 -17.89
C SER A 71 -1.92 -2.30 -18.11
N GLU A 72 -1.98 -3.60 -17.85
CA GLU A 72 -1.01 -4.57 -18.37
C GLU A 72 -1.28 -4.81 -19.87
N GLU A 73 -1.38 -3.76 -20.67
CA GLU A 73 -1.56 -3.79 -22.13
C GLU A 73 -0.93 -2.50 -22.66
N ASP A 74 -0.04 -2.43 -23.64
CA ASP A 74 0.50 -3.34 -24.68
C ASP A 74 1.64 -2.50 -25.37
N PRO A 75 2.27 -2.80 -26.54
CA PRO A 75 2.36 -4.01 -27.37
C PRO A 75 3.80 -4.36 -27.86
N ALA A 76 3.91 -5.56 -28.47
CA ALA A 76 4.82 -6.03 -29.55
C ALA A 76 5.58 -7.33 -29.26
#